data_AF-A0A9C9G897-F1
#
_entry.id   AF-A0A9C9G897-F1
#
_cell.length_a   1.000
_cell.length_b   1.000
_cell.length_c   1.000
_cell.angle_alpha   90.00
_cell.angle_beta   90.00
_cell.angle_gamma   90.00
#
_symmetry.space_group_name_H-M   'P 1'
#
loop_
_entity.id
_entity.type
_entity.pdbx_description
1 polymer ?
#
loop_
_entity_poly.entity_id
_entity_poly.type
_entity_poly.pdbx_seq_one_letter_code
_entity_poly.pdbx_strand_id
1 'polypeptide(L)'
;RIGVLVELEGGDSGLARDIAMHIAASRPVCVDESGVSTEILDKEKAIFAAQAEASGKPADIIEKMVSGRIRKFLGEITLQGQVFVKDPDQTVGKLLKGAGASVPGFDRLELGEGVEKKTGNFAEEVMAQVQGS
;
A
#
# COMPACT_ATOMS: atom_id res chain seq x y z
N ARG A 1 -7.03 -14.26 -5.77
CA ARG A 1 -8.16 -13.41 -6.23
C ARG A 1 -8.32 -12.27 -5.24
N ILE A 2 -8.72 -11.08 -5.68
CA ILE A 2 -8.83 -9.88 -4.84
C ILE A 2 -10.28 -9.42 -4.82
N GLY A 3 -10.78 -9.04 -3.65
CA GLY A 3 -12.04 -8.32 -3.45
C GLY A 3 -11.77 -6.97 -2.79
N VAL A 4 -12.50 -5.94 -3.21
CA VAL A 4 -12.41 -4.59 -2.63
C VAL A 4 -13.82 -4.07 -2.35
N LEU A 5 -13.99 -3.50 -1.15
CA LEU A 5 -15.13 -2.68 -0.77
C LEU A 5 -14.62 -1.25 -0.56
N VAL A 6 -15.32 -0.26 -1.09
CA VAL A 6 -14.98 1.16 -0.90
C VAL A 6 -16.24 1.94 -0.55
N GLU A 7 -16.14 2.78 0.47
CA GLU A 7 -17.16 3.78 0.78
C GLU A 7 -16.82 5.06 0.03
N LEU A 8 -17.78 5.61 -0.71
CA LEU A 8 -17.62 6.85 -1.45
C LEU A 8 -18.75 7.81 -1.09
N GLU A 9 -18.37 9.00 -0.65
CA GLU A 9 -19.28 10.12 -0.47
C GLU A 9 -19.10 11.10 -1.65
N GLY A 10 -20.20 11.52 -2.27
CA GLY A 10 -20.16 12.28 -3.51
C GLY A 10 -19.75 11.44 -4.73
N GLY A 11 -19.39 12.09 -5.84
CA GLY A 11 -18.98 11.41 -7.07
C GLY A 11 -20.07 10.52 -7.71
N ASP A 12 -19.63 9.56 -8.53
CA ASP A 12 -20.50 8.59 -9.20
C ASP A 12 -19.99 7.14 -9.09
N SER A 13 -20.78 6.20 -9.61
CA SER A 13 -20.42 4.76 -9.59
C SER A 13 -19.20 4.42 -10.44
N GLY A 14 -18.89 5.24 -11.45
CA GLY A 14 -17.70 5.10 -12.27
C GLY A 14 -16.45 5.42 -11.46
N LEU A 15 -16.47 6.53 -10.72
CA LEU A 15 -15.42 6.91 -9.79
C LEU A 15 -15.24 5.84 -8.71
N ALA A 16 -16.32 5.38 -8.07
CA ALA A 16 -16.25 4.33 -7.05
C ALA A 16 -15.56 3.07 -7.59
N ARG A 17 -15.91 2.63 -8.81
CA ARG A 17 -15.30 1.47 -9.46
C ARG A 17 -13.82 1.69 -9.75
N ASP A 18 -13.45 2.88 -10.21
CA ASP A 18 -12.07 3.23 -10.52
C ASP A 18 -11.20 3.29 -9.26
N ILE A 19 -11.71 3.85 -8.16
CA ILE A 19 -11.05 3.84 -6.86
C ILE A 19 -10.91 2.41 -6.33
N ALA A 20 -11.95 1.57 -6.41
CA ALA A 20 -11.86 0.18 -6.00
C ALA A 20 -10.80 -0.60 -6.79
N MET A 21 -10.71 -0.36 -8.11
CA MET A 21 -9.68 -0.97 -8.96
C MET A 21 -8.28 -0.47 -8.60
N HIS A 22 -8.14 0.81 -8.27
CA HIS A 22 -6.89 1.38 -7.78
C HIS A 22 -6.46 0.71 -6.47
N ILE A 23 -7.35 0.60 -5.48
CA ILE A 23 -7.07 -0.05 -4.19
C ILE A 23 -6.64 -1.52 -4.42
N ALA A 24 -7.32 -2.23 -5.32
CA ALA A 24 -6.98 -3.61 -5.65
C ALA A 24 -5.52 -3.75 -6.14
N ALA A 25 -5.07 -2.79 -6.97
CA ALA A 25 -3.75 -2.79 -7.59
C ALA A 25 -2.64 -2.23 -6.67
N SER A 26 -2.89 -1.09 -6.03
CA SER A 26 -1.88 -0.29 -5.32
C SER A 26 -1.77 -0.59 -3.83
N ARG A 27 -2.70 -1.36 -3.26
CA ARG A 27 -2.64 -1.86 -1.88
C ARG A 27 -2.37 -0.77 -0.82
N PRO A 28 -3.11 0.36 -0.81
CA PRO A 28 -2.98 1.34 0.26
C PRO A 28 -3.31 0.71 1.62
N VAL A 29 -2.63 1.15 2.66
CA VAL A 29 -2.80 0.69 4.05
C VAL A 29 -3.94 1.44 4.74
N CYS A 30 -4.15 2.71 4.37
CA CYS A 30 -5.19 3.57 4.93
C CYS A 30 -5.58 4.66 3.92
N VAL A 31 -6.64 5.39 4.23
CA VAL A 31 -7.15 6.46 3.34
C VAL A 31 -6.15 7.61 3.22
N ASP A 32 -5.65 8.11 4.34
CA ASP A 32 -4.76 9.26 4.43
C ASP A 32 -3.79 9.12 5.62
N GLU A 33 -2.94 10.13 5.81
CA GLU A 33 -1.89 10.14 6.84
C GLU A 33 -2.44 9.97 8.26
N SER A 34 -3.70 10.33 8.53
CA SER A 34 -4.32 10.20 9.86
C SER A 34 -4.63 8.76 10.24
N GLY A 35 -4.78 7.88 9.25
CA GLY A 35 -4.99 6.45 9.44
C GLY A 35 -3.70 5.63 9.62
N VAL A 36 -2.53 6.27 9.52
CA VAL A 36 -1.25 5.56 9.67
C VAL A 36 -0.94 5.36 11.15
N SER A 37 -0.68 4.12 11.57
CA SER A 37 -0.33 3.85 12.96
C SER A 37 1.00 4.49 13.33
N THR A 38 1.08 5.00 14.56
CA THR A 38 2.32 5.59 15.10
C THR A 38 3.46 4.57 15.09
N GLU A 39 3.16 3.30 15.34
CA GLU A 39 4.17 2.23 15.27
C GLU A 39 4.80 2.08 13.89
N ILE A 40 4.01 2.14 12.81
CA ILE A 40 4.54 2.08 11.44
C ILE A 40 5.42 3.31 11.17
N LEU A 41 4.94 4.49 11.54
CA LEU A 41 5.68 5.74 11.34
C LEU A 41 6.99 5.77 12.10
N ASP A 42 7.00 5.38 13.37
CA ASP A 42 8.20 5.45 14.21
C ASP A 42 9.23 4.41 13.80
N LYS A 43 8.79 3.20 13.40
CA LYS A 43 9.67 2.18 12.80
C LYS A 43 10.33 2.71 11.53
N GLU A 44 9.54 3.28 10.62
CA GLU A 44 10.09 3.76 9.34
C GLU A 44 10.98 5.00 9.53
N LYS A 45 10.63 5.91 10.45
CA LYS A 45 11.49 7.04 10.85
C LYS A 45 12.84 6.57 11.36
N ALA A 46 12.86 5.56 12.25
CA ALA A 46 14.10 5.01 12.78
C ALA A 46 14.98 4.40 11.67
N ILE A 47 14.36 3.69 10.73
CA ILE A 47 15.06 3.12 9.56
C ILE A 47 15.69 4.24 8.71
N PHE A 48 14.93 5.28 8.38
CA PHE A 48 15.46 6.39 7.57
C PHE A 48 16.51 7.23 8.30
N ALA A 49 16.37 7.42 9.61
CA ALA A 49 17.37 8.10 10.43
C ALA A 49 18.69 7.33 10.43
N ALA A 50 18.66 6.02 10.70
CA ALA A 50 19.86 5.18 10.67
C ALA A 50 20.55 5.19 9.30
N GLN A 51 19.77 5.15 8.21
CA GLN A 51 20.32 5.26 6.85
C GLN A 51 20.93 6.64 6.55
N ALA A 52 20.36 7.71 7.12
CA ALA A 52 20.83 9.07 6.90
C ALA A 52 22.08 9.39 7.74
N GLU A 53 22.18 8.88 8.97
CA GLU A 53 23.38 8.98 9.81
C GLU A 53 24.60 8.32 9.15
N ALA A 54 24.40 7.17 8.51
CA ALA A 54 25.44 6.48 7.74
C ALA A 54 25.96 7.29 6.53
N SER A 55 25.29 8.39 6.15
CA SER A 55 25.71 9.21 5.00
C SER A 55 26.80 10.25 5.33
N GLY A 56 27.13 10.45 6.61
CA GLY A 56 28.18 11.38 7.04
C GLY A 56 27.89 12.87 6.77
N LYS A 57 26.63 13.23 6.50
CA LYS A 57 26.21 14.60 6.22
C LYS A 57 25.93 15.38 7.52
N PRO A 58 25.90 16.73 7.46
CA PRO A 58 25.47 17.56 8.58
C PRO A 58 24.03 17.25 9.06
N ALA A 59 23.76 17.48 10.35
CA ALA A 59 22.50 17.12 11.00
C ALA A 59 21.27 17.78 10.35
N ASP A 60 21.37 19.03 9.90
CA ASP A 60 20.30 19.76 9.21
C ASP A 60 19.95 19.15 7.84
N ILE A 61 20.95 18.56 7.16
CA ILE A 61 20.74 17.84 5.89
C ILE A 61 20.13 16.47 6.15
N ILE A 62 20.58 15.78 7.21
CA ILE A 62 20.02 14.49 7.65
C ILE A 62 18.53 14.65 7.95
N GLU A 63 18.15 15.67 8.72
CA GLU A 63 16.74 15.92 9.08
C GLU A 63 15.87 16.15 7.83
N LYS A 64 16.35 16.98 6.90
CA LYS A 64 15.66 17.21 5.61
C LYS A 64 15.53 15.93 4.78
N MET A 65 16.56 15.08 4.78
CA MET A 65 16.53 13.79 4.08
C MET A 65 15.49 12.84 4.69
N VAL A 66 15.45 12.72 6.01
CA VAL A 66 14.48 11.87 6.71
C VAL A 66 13.06 12.37 6.48
N SER A 67 12.82 13.67 6.63
CA SER A 67 11.51 14.27 6.38
C SER A 67 11.01 14.03 4.95
N GLY A 68 11.88 14.20 3.94
CA GLY A 68 11.53 13.91 2.55
C GLY A 68 11.18 12.44 2.29
N ARG A 69 11.92 11.52 2.92
CA ARG A 69 11.66 10.07 2.81
C ARG A 69 10.36 9.67 3.50
N ILE A 70 10.05 10.23 4.67
CA ILE A 70 8.77 10.00 5.35
C ILE A 70 7.61 10.51 4.51
N ARG A 71 7.72 11.69 3.90
CA ARG A 71 6.69 12.21 3.00
C ARG A 71 6.46 11.29 1.81
N LYS A 72 7.54 10.76 1.22
CA LYS A 72 7.46 9.81 0.13
C LYS A 72 6.76 8.51 0.58
N PHE A 73 7.16 7.96 1.71
CA PHE A 73 6.58 6.76 2.29
C PHE A 73 5.08 6.92 2.55
N LEU A 74 4.67 8.04 3.15
CA LEU A 74 3.26 8.39 3.35
C LEU A 74 2.48 8.44 2.01
N GLY A 75 3.09 9.02 0.97
CA GLY A 75 2.52 9.06 -0.38
C GLY A 75 2.38 7.67 -1.02
N GLU A 76 3.21 6.70 -0.63
CA GLU A 76 3.16 5.34 -1.17
C GLU A 76 2.17 4.44 -0.44
N ILE A 77 1.91 4.67 0.85
CA ILE A 77 1.06 3.80 1.67
C ILE A 77 -0.37 4.31 1.85
N THR A 78 -0.64 5.59 1.60
CA THR A 78 -1.98 6.19 1.78
C THR A 78 -2.71 6.27 0.44
N LEU A 79 -4.01 5.97 0.43
CA LEU A 79 -4.83 6.04 -0.79
C LEU A 79 -4.73 7.43 -1.43
N GLN A 80 -4.97 8.49 -0.66
CA GLN A 80 -4.96 9.86 -1.20
C GLN A 80 -3.60 10.33 -1.70
N GLY A 81 -2.51 9.79 -1.13
CA GLY A 81 -1.14 10.10 -1.51
C GLY A 81 -0.69 9.38 -2.78
N GLN A 82 -1.28 8.23 -3.08
CA GLN A 82 -0.89 7.40 -4.22
C GLN A 82 -1.22 8.06 -5.57
N VAL A 83 -0.35 7.81 -6.54
CA VAL A 83 -0.56 8.16 -7.95
C VAL A 83 -1.67 7.29 -8.53
N PHE A 84 -2.65 7.89 -9.19
CA PHE A 84 -3.81 7.17 -9.68
C PHE A 84 -3.44 6.24 -10.85
N VAL A 85 -3.84 4.97 -10.78
CA VAL A 85 -3.37 3.93 -11.72
C VAL A 85 -3.86 4.13 -13.15
N LYS A 86 -4.99 4.83 -13.35
CA LYS A 86 -5.51 5.13 -14.69
C LYS A 86 -5.00 6.46 -15.24
N ASP A 87 -4.49 7.34 -14.37
CA ASP A 87 -3.94 8.64 -14.75
C ASP A 87 -2.77 8.99 -13.82
N PRO A 88 -1.53 8.68 -14.25
CA PRO A 88 -0.33 8.91 -13.47
C PRO A 88 0.02 10.39 -13.24
N ASP A 89 -0.66 11.33 -13.90
CA ASP A 89 -0.40 12.76 -13.76
C ASP A 89 -1.03 13.36 -12.49
N GLN A 90 -1.91 12.60 -11.81
CA GLN A 90 -2.56 13.02 -10.58
C GLN A 90 -2.56 11.95 -9.49
N THR A 91 -2.68 12.41 -8.24
CA THR A 91 -2.91 11.52 -7.10
C THR A 91 -4.39 11.24 -6.95
N VAL A 92 -4.73 10.16 -6.24
CA VAL A 92 -6.14 9.87 -5.91
C VAL A 92 -6.76 11.00 -5.08
N GLY A 93 -6.00 11.63 -4.17
CA GLY A 93 -6.50 12.79 -3.43
C GLY A 93 -6.88 13.97 -4.33
N LYS A 94 -6.11 14.23 -5.39
CA LYS A 94 -6.45 15.26 -6.39
C LYS A 94 -7.70 14.88 -7.20
N LEU A 95 -7.81 13.61 -7.61
CA LEU A 95 -8.96 13.08 -8.31
C LEU A 95 -10.25 13.23 -7.50
N LEU A 96 -10.24 12.78 -6.24
CA LEU A 96 -11.37 12.88 -5.32
C LEU A 96 -11.79 14.33 -5.11
N LYS A 97 -10.83 15.23 -4.86
CA LYS A 97 -11.09 16.66 -4.70
C LYS A 97 -11.71 17.28 -5.96
N GLY A 98 -11.20 16.94 -7.14
CA GLY A 98 -11.73 17.42 -8.42
C GLY A 98 -13.16 16.96 -8.69
N ALA A 99 -13.53 15.76 -8.20
CA ALA A 99 -14.87 15.20 -8.30
C ALA A 99 -15.82 15.63 -7.16
N GLY A 100 -15.34 16.42 -6.18
CA GLY A 100 -16.12 16.77 -4.99
C GLY A 100 -16.50 15.54 -4.16
N ALA A 101 -15.62 14.55 -4.10
CA ALA A 101 -15.84 13.26 -3.44
C ALA A 101 -14.83 13.01 -2.31
N SER A 102 -15.20 12.13 -1.38
CA SER A 102 -14.35 11.61 -0.30
C SER A 102 -14.51 10.11 -0.15
N VAL A 103 -13.47 9.46 0.39
CA VAL A 103 -13.47 8.03 0.73
C VAL A 103 -13.32 7.93 2.25
N PRO A 104 -14.38 7.66 3.02
CA PRO A 104 -14.28 7.48 4.46
C PRO A 104 -13.49 6.22 4.85
N GLY A 105 -13.60 5.16 4.04
CA GLY A 105 -12.96 3.88 4.31
C GLY A 105 -12.99 2.92 3.14
N PHE A 106 -12.16 1.88 3.23
CA PHE A 106 -12.14 0.78 2.28
C PHE A 106 -11.65 -0.50 2.97
N ASP A 107 -12.04 -1.64 2.40
CA ASP A 107 -11.51 -2.96 2.75
C ASP A 107 -10.98 -3.64 1.49
N ARG A 108 -9.82 -4.28 1.62
CA ARG A 108 -9.20 -5.06 0.55
C ARG A 108 -8.87 -6.45 1.08
N LEU A 109 -9.36 -7.47 0.38
CA LEU A 109 -9.16 -8.87 0.74
C LEU A 109 -8.48 -9.61 -0.41
N GLU A 110 -7.38 -10.30 -0.13
CA GLU A 110 -6.67 -11.15 -1.09
C GLU A 110 -6.68 -12.62 -0.66
N LEU A 111 -7.18 -13.52 -1.52
CA LEU A 111 -7.16 -14.96 -1.24
C LEU A 111 -5.71 -15.45 -1.06
N GLY A 112 -5.43 -16.04 0.10
CA GLY A 112 -4.11 -16.57 0.45
C GLY A 112 -3.21 -15.56 1.17
N GLU A 113 -3.71 -14.37 1.50
CA GLU A 113 -2.99 -13.42 2.35
C GLU A 113 -2.67 -14.05 3.72
N GLY A 114 -1.38 -14.03 4.10
CA GLY A 114 -0.89 -14.65 5.34
C GLY A 114 -0.81 -16.18 5.33
N VAL A 115 -1.09 -16.85 4.20
CA VAL A 115 -1.02 -18.32 4.11
C VAL A 115 0.27 -18.75 3.42
N GLU A 116 1.08 -19.55 4.10
CA GLU A 116 2.28 -20.16 3.52
C GLU A 116 1.89 -21.16 2.42
N LYS A 117 2.29 -20.86 1.18
CA LYS A 117 1.98 -21.71 0.04
C LYS A 117 2.83 -22.98 0.11
N LYS A 118 2.22 -24.08 0.58
CA LYS A 118 2.82 -25.41 0.47
C LYS A 118 3.06 -25.73 -1.00
N THR A 119 4.34 -25.76 -1.39
CA THR A 119 4.75 -26.14 -2.74
C THR A 119 5.10 -27.61 -2.69
N GLY A 120 4.12 -28.48 -2.98
CA GLY A 120 4.35 -29.91 -3.13
C GLY A 120 4.91 -30.22 -4.51
N ASN A 121 6.02 -30.95 -4.57
CA ASN A 121 6.52 -31.51 -5.82
C ASN A 121 5.72 -32.80 -6.11
N PHE A 122 4.73 -32.70 -7.00
CA PHE A 122 3.86 -33.82 -7.38
C PHE A 122 4.66 -35.05 -7.82
N ALA A 123 5.85 -34.86 -8.41
CA ALA A 123 6.72 -35.97 -8.80
C ALA A 123 7.28 -36.73 -7.58
N GLU A 124 7.62 -36.03 -6.49
CA GLU A 124 8.10 -36.65 -5.25
C GLU A 124 6.96 -37.38 -4.52
N GLU A 125 5.75 -36.82 -4.50
CA GLU A 125 4.57 -37.48 -3.93
C GLU A 125 4.23 -38.78 -4.69
N VAL A 126 4.32 -38.76 -6.02
CA VAL A 126 4.07 -39.95 -6.87
C VAL A 126 5.18 -40.99 -6.67
N MET A 127 6.46 -40.60 -6.60
CA MET A 127 7.54 -41.55 -6.35
C MET A 127 7.47 -42.18 -4.95
N ALA A 128 7.04 -41.42 -3.93
CA ALA A 128 6.85 -41.95 -2.58
C ALA A 128 5.73 -42.99 -2.50
N GLN A 129 4.65 -42.86 -3.30
CA GLN A 129 3.59 -43.88 -3.34
C GLN A 129 4.00 -45.17 -4.07
N VAL A 130 4.84 -45.08 -5.10
CA VAL A 130 5.32 -46.27 -5.85
C VAL A 130 6.35 -47.08 -5.06
N GLN A 131 7.19 -46.44 -4.24
CA GLN A 131 8.19 -47.13 -3.41
C GLN A 131 7.64 -47.73 -2.10
N GLY A 132 6.41 -47.38 -1.73
CA GLY A 132 5.71 -47.91 -0.55
C GLY A 132 4.82 -49.13 -0.83
N SER A 133 4.84 -49.69 -2.05
CA SER A 133 4.12 -50.90 -2.46
C SER A 133 5.05 -52.09 -2.63
#